data_AF-A0A437RJY2-F1
#
_entry.id   AF-A0A437RJY2-F1
#
_cell.length_a   1.000
_cell.length_b   1.000
_cell.length_c   1.000
_cell.angle_alpha   90.00
_cell.angle_beta   90.00
_cell.angle_gamma   90.00
#
_symmetry.space_group_name_H-M   'P 1'
#
loop_
_entity.id
_entity.type
_entity.pdbx_description
1 polymer ?
#
loop_
_entity_poly.entity_id
_entity_poly.type
_entity_poly.pdbx_seq_one_letter_code
_entity_poly.pdbx_strand_id
1 'polypeptide(L)'
;MEPPSSLPLATPQGGRPLTDRPSRIRGGKLDRDLGSPPPKAIPPRKARHAAECERLEQLPNIGPSIAGDLRSLGIQHPQELAGRDPHALYVALCEKTGKRQDPCVLDTFMAATAFMGGAEARPWWDYTAERKARYGAL
;
A
#
# COMPACT_ATOMS: atom_id res chain seq x y z
N MET A 1 9.67 57.68 5.20
CA MET A 1 10.45 58.74 4.55
C MET A 1 11.34 58.03 3.53
N GLU A 2 10.97 58.09 2.26
CA GLU A 2 11.76 57.69 1.08
C GLU A 2 12.25 58.99 0.38
N PRO A 3 13.13 58.99 -0.65
CA PRO A 3 14.49 58.43 -0.85
C PRO A 3 15.46 59.60 -1.31
N PRO A 4 16.63 59.46 -2.02
CA PRO A 4 16.74 58.89 -3.39
C PRO A 4 18.06 58.14 -3.77
N SER A 5 17.88 57.21 -4.73
CA SER A 5 18.67 56.94 -5.95
C SER A 5 20.09 57.49 -6.14
N SER A 6 21.04 56.62 -6.52
CA SER A 6 21.88 56.76 -7.74
C SER A 6 22.72 55.51 -8.04
N LEU A 7 22.48 54.89 -9.20
CA LEU A 7 23.45 54.14 -10.04
C LEU A 7 24.12 55.16 -11.02
N PRO A 8 25.07 54.85 -11.95
CA PRO A 8 25.64 53.57 -12.44
C PRO A 8 27.20 53.60 -12.60
N LEU A 9 27.93 52.58 -13.06
CA LEU A 9 28.25 52.29 -14.48
C LEU A 9 29.05 50.96 -14.64
N ALA A 10 28.70 50.20 -15.69
CA ALA A 10 29.29 48.94 -16.15
C ALA A 10 30.71 49.10 -16.75
N THR A 11 31.58 48.08 -16.79
CA THR A 11 31.73 47.03 -17.85
C THR A 11 33.05 46.23 -17.58
N PRO A 12 33.49 45.21 -18.36
CA PRO A 12 32.79 44.02 -18.86
C PRO A 12 33.63 42.70 -18.80
N GLN A 13 33.00 41.60 -19.25
CA GLN A 13 33.54 40.40 -19.90
C GLN A 13 34.50 39.45 -19.14
N GLY A 14 33.95 38.30 -18.78
CA GLY A 14 34.69 37.05 -18.55
C GLY A 14 33.80 35.88 -18.93
N GLY A 15 33.74 35.57 -20.22
CA GLY A 15 33.02 34.40 -20.74
C GLY A 15 33.56 33.13 -20.07
N ARG A 16 32.69 32.42 -19.36
CA ARG A 16 33.04 31.09 -18.84
C ARG A 16 33.18 30.15 -20.05
N PRO A 17 34.25 29.33 -20.12
CA PRO A 17 34.34 28.33 -21.15
C PRO A 17 33.10 27.43 -21.08
N LEU A 18 32.48 27.20 -22.23
CA LEU A 18 31.49 26.15 -22.41
C LEU A 18 32.27 24.85 -22.20
N THR A 19 32.37 24.39 -20.95
CA THR A 19 32.93 23.08 -20.67
C THR A 19 32.00 22.09 -21.34
N ASP A 20 32.52 21.45 -22.37
CA ASP A 20 31.94 20.36 -23.10
C ASP A 20 31.34 19.39 -22.08
N ARG A 21 30.01 19.45 -21.88
CA ARG A 21 29.31 18.43 -21.09
C ARG A 21 29.52 17.17 -21.92
N PRO A 22 30.23 16.15 -21.43
CA PRO A 22 30.21 14.89 -22.13
C PRO A 22 28.74 14.51 -22.23
N SER A 23 28.25 14.49 -23.47
CA SER A 23 26.98 13.89 -23.80
C SER A 23 27.09 12.49 -23.21
N ARG A 24 26.39 12.24 -22.09
CA ARG A 24 26.16 10.88 -21.66
C ARG A 24 25.35 10.31 -22.80
N ILE A 25 26.07 9.67 -23.73
CA ILE A 25 25.53 8.69 -24.63
C ILE A 25 24.70 7.82 -23.71
N ARG A 26 23.39 8.04 -23.78
CA ARG A 26 22.40 7.16 -23.19
C ARG A 26 22.72 5.86 -23.89
N GLY A 27 23.46 4.99 -23.20
CA GLY A 27 23.89 3.71 -23.71
C GLY A 27 22.70 3.16 -24.45
N GLY A 28 22.92 2.88 -25.75
CA GLY A 28 21.90 2.40 -26.65
C GLY A 28 21.07 1.41 -25.86
N LYS A 29 19.77 1.66 -25.80
CA LYS A 29 18.81 0.74 -25.22
C LYS A 29 18.95 -0.48 -26.11
N LEU A 30 19.88 -1.38 -25.77
CA LEU A 30 20.02 -2.69 -26.40
C LEU A 30 18.59 -3.16 -26.50
N ASP A 31 18.18 -3.40 -27.74
CA ASP A 31 16.84 -3.78 -28.15
C ASP A 31 16.65 -5.20 -27.62
N ARG A 32 16.61 -5.34 -26.28
CA ARG A 32 16.02 -6.49 -25.66
C ARG A 32 14.56 -6.33 -26.01
N ASP A 33 14.16 -7.13 -26.97
CA ASP A 33 12.82 -7.63 -27.20
C ASP A 33 12.34 -8.27 -25.88
N LEU A 34 12.14 -7.43 -24.86
CA LEU A 34 11.45 -7.79 -23.64
C LEU A 34 9.99 -7.69 -24.03
N GLY A 35 9.48 -8.79 -24.58
CA GLY A 35 8.07 -8.95 -24.88
C GLY A 35 7.22 -8.32 -23.78
N SER A 36 6.16 -7.63 -24.17
CA SER A 36 5.26 -6.93 -23.26
C SER A 36 4.99 -7.79 -22.03
N PRO A 37 5.06 -7.23 -20.80
CA PRO A 37 4.80 -8.00 -19.59
C PRO A 37 3.45 -8.70 -19.74
N PRO A 38 3.35 -9.97 -19.31
CA PRO A 38 2.13 -10.73 -19.49
C PRO A 38 0.95 -9.97 -18.88
N PRO A 39 -0.26 -10.10 -19.48
CA PRO A 39 -1.44 -9.42 -18.97
C PRO A 39 -1.68 -9.80 -17.50
N LYS A 40 -2.01 -8.82 -16.67
CA LYS A 40 -2.34 -9.06 -15.27
C LYS A 40 -3.53 -10.04 -15.19
N ALA A 41 -3.39 -11.09 -14.39
CA ALA A 41 -4.47 -12.03 -14.15
C ALA A 41 -5.72 -11.31 -13.61
N ILE A 42 -6.89 -11.74 -14.04
CA ILE A 42 -8.17 -11.20 -13.56
C ILE A 42 -8.31 -11.56 -12.08
N PRO A 43 -8.58 -10.60 -11.18
CA PRO A 43 -8.77 -10.89 -9.76
C PRO A 43 -9.99 -11.79 -9.56
N PRO A 44 -9.95 -12.72 -8.58
CA PRO A 44 -11.08 -13.60 -8.34
C PRO A 44 -12.30 -12.81 -7.84
N ARG A 45 -13.50 -13.33 -8.10
CA ARG A 45 -14.74 -12.76 -7.58
C ARG A 45 -14.77 -12.86 -6.06
N LYS A 46 -15.37 -11.87 -5.39
CA LYS A 46 -15.59 -11.92 -3.94
C LYS A 46 -16.57 -13.04 -3.59
N ALA A 47 -16.24 -13.78 -2.54
CA ALA A 47 -17.11 -14.82 -1.99
C ALA A 47 -18.35 -14.17 -1.37
N ARG A 48 -19.51 -14.81 -1.50
CA ARG A 48 -20.75 -14.34 -0.85
C ARG A 48 -20.84 -14.86 0.58
N HIS A 49 -20.30 -16.06 0.82
CA HIS A 49 -20.28 -16.74 2.10
C HIS A 49 -18.90 -17.34 2.39
N ALA A 50 -18.57 -17.54 3.66
CA ALA A 50 -17.29 -18.09 4.09
C ALA A 50 -16.95 -19.45 3.42
N ALA A 51 -17.96 -20.30 3.22
CA ALA A 51 -17.81 -21.63 2.63
C ALA A 51 -17.34 -21.59 1.16
N GLU A 52 -17.58 -20.49 0.44
CA GLU A 52 -17.17 -20.31 -0.97
C GLU A 52 -15.76 -19.69 -1.09
N CYS A 53 -15.14 -19.33 0.04
CA CYS A 53 -13.88 -18.60 0.05
C CYS A 53 -12.70 -19.58 0.04
N GLU A 54 -12.06 -19.73 -1.12
CA GLU A 54 -10.91 -20.64 -1.31
C GLU A 54 -9.57 -19.88 -1.25
N ARG A 55 -9.60 -18.59 -1.60
CA ARG A 55 -8.43 -17.71 -1.67
C ARG A 55 -8.66 -16.44 -0.87
N LEU A 56 -7.59 -15.92 -0.26
CA LEU A 56 -7.64 -14.67 0.51
C LEU A 56 -8.19 -13.49 -0.30
N GLU A 57 -7.86 -13.40 -1.60
CA GLU A 57 -8.39 -12.33 -2.45
C GLU A 57 -9.89 -12.43 -2.73
N GLN A 58 -10.55 -13.54 -2.39
CA GLN A 58 -12.02 -13.66 -2.45
C GLN A 58 -12.69 -13.07 -1.21
N LEU A 59 -11.98 -12.85 -0.11
CA LEU A 59 -12.54 -12.21 1.08
C LEU A 59 -13.01 -10.78 0.75
N PRO A 60 -14.18 -10.35 1.26
CA PRO A 60 -14.57 -8.95 1.24
C PRO A 60 -13.45 -8.06 1.81
N ASN A 61 -13.28 -6.86 1.25
CA ASN A 61 -12.25 -5.88 1.66
C ASN A 61 -10.78 -6.26 1.36
N ILE A 62 -10.47 -7.51 1.00
CA ILE A 62 -9.08 -7.95 0.84
C ILE A 62 -8.62 -7.93 -0.61
N GLY A 63 -7.70 -7.02 -0.93
CA GLY A 63 -6.96 -7.03 -2.19
C GLY A 63 -5.64 -7.80 -2.09
N PRO A 64 -4.84 -7.86 -3.19
CA PRO A 64 -3.55 -8.53 -3.21
C PRO A 64 -2.57 -8.07 -2.12
N SER A 65 -2.61 -6.79 -1.73
CA SER A 65 -1.76 -6.25 -0.66
C SER A 65 -2.05 -6.92 0.69
N ILE A 66 -3.29 -6.80 1.18
CA ILE A 66 -3.70 -7.39 2.46
C ILE A 66 -3.58 -8.92 2.43
N ALA A 67 -3.85 -9.56 1.29
CA ALA A 67 -3.61 -10.99 1.14
C ALA A 67 -2.11 -11.34 1.25
N GLY A 68 -1.22 -10.51 0.73
CA GLY A 68 0.22 -10.63 0.93
C GLY A 68 0.62 -10.48 2.40
N ASP A 69 0.05 -9.48 3.09
CA ASP A 69 0.29 -9.27 4.51
C ASP A 69 -0.15 -10.48 5.35
N LEU A 70 -1.34 -11.02 5.11
CA LEU A 70 -1.86 -12.22 5.77
C LEU A 70 -0.97 -13.45 5.52
N ARG A 71 -0.54 -13.68 4.28
CA ARG A 71 0.43 -14.75 3.96
C ARG A 71 1.75 -14.54 4.68
N SER A 72 2.20 -13.30 4.81
CA SER A 72 3.39 -12.97 5.58
C SER A 72 3.22 -13.36 7.06
N LEU A 73 2.01 -13.30 7.61
CA LEU A 73 1.68 -13.77 8.95
C LEU A 73 1.48 -15.30 9.05
N GLY A 74 1.67 -16.04 7.95
CA GLY A 74 1.49 -17.48 7.89
C GLY A 74 0.06 -17.94 7.61
N ILE A 75 -0.87 -17.02 7.30
CA ILE A 75 -2.24 -17.35 6.91
C ILE A 75 -2.28 -17.60 5.41
N GLN A 76 -2.45 -18.86 5.01
CA GLN A 76 -2.41 -19.27 3.60
C GLN A 76 -3.82 -19.45 3.02
N HIS A 77 -4.75 -19.93 3.84
CA HIS A 77 -6.14 -20.21 3.48
C HIS A 77 -7.12 -19.34 4.30
N PRO A 78 -8.23 -18.87 3.69
CA PRO A 78 -9.21 -18.03 4.39
C PRO A 78 -9.75 -18.63 5.69
N GLN A 79 -9.98 -19.95 5.73
CA GLN A 79 -10.57 -20.65 6.88
C GLN A 79 -9.69 -20.54 8.13
N GLU A 80 -8.39 -20.29 7.98
CA GLU A 80 -7.47 -20.08 9.10
C GLU A 80 -7.72 -18.77 9.86
N LEU A 81 -8.52 -17.86 9.29
CA LEU A 81 -8.98 -16.62 9.95
C LEU A 81 -10.18 -16.85 10.87
N ALA A 82 -10.92 -17.95 10.70
CA ALA A 82 -12.08 -18.24 11.54
C ALA A 82 -11.64 -18.39 13.00
N GLY A 83 -12.22 -17.58 13.89
CA GLY A 83 -11.90 -17.58 15.32
C GLY A 83 -10.54 -16.96 15.68
N ARG A 84 -9.79 -16.38 14.73
CA ARG A 84 -8.58 -15.62 15.05
C ARG A 84 -8.94 -14.27 15.66
N ASP A 85 -8.08 -13.80 16.56
CA ASP A 85 -8.16 -12.42 17.05
C ASP A 85 -7.59 -11.45 16.00
N PRO A 86 -8.41 -10.53 15.45
CA PRO A 86 -7.94 -9.54 14.48
C PRO A 86 -6.92 -8.56 15.07
N HIS A 87 -6.96 -8.29 16.37
CA HIS A 87 -5.99 -7.42 17.02
C HIS A 87 -4.61 -8.07 17.11
N ALA A 88 -4.53 -9.35 17.49
CA ALA A 88 -3.29 -10.12 17.44
C ALA A 88 -2.68 -10.15 16.02
N LEU A 89 -3.49 -10.31 14.97
CA LEU A 89 -3.01 -10.24 13.58
C LEU A 89 -2.43 -8.85 13.24
N TYR A 90 -3.10 -7.77 13.67
CA TYR A 90 -2.61 -6.41 13.45
C TYR A 90 -1.28 -6.14 14.17
N VAL A 91 -1.15 -6.56 15.43
CA VAL A 91 0.09 -6.43 16.21
C VAL A 91 1.22 -7.20 15.53
N ALA A 92 0.96 -8.47 15.17
CA ALA A 92 1.95 -9.30 14.48
C ALA A 92 2.40 -8.68 13.14
N LEU A 93 1.50 -8.02 12.40
CA LEU A 93 1.87 -7.31 11.17
C LEU A 93 2.74 -6.08 11.48
N CYS A 94 2.40 -5.31 12.51
CA CYS A 94 3.21 -4.17 12.91
C CYS A 94 4.63 -4.59 13.30
N GLU A 95 4.75 -5.64 14.10
CA GLU A 95 6.03 -6.23 14.50
C GLU A 95 6.83 -6.73 13.29
N LYS A 96 6.18 -7.51 12.42
CA LYS A 96 6.83 -8.10 11.24
C LYS A 96 7.34 -7.05 10.25
N THR A 97 6.61 -5.95 10.10
CA THR A 97 6.97 -4.85 9.18
C THR A 97 7.89 -3.81 9.82
N GLY A 98 8.07 -3.86 11.14
CA GLY A 98 8.77 -2.83 11.92
C GLY A 98 8.09 -1.46 11.87
N LYS A 99 6.82 -1.41 11.49
CA LYS A 99 6.06 -0.17 11.29
C LYS A 99 4.67 -0.32 11.85
N ARG A 100 4.21 0.73 12.51
CA ARG A 100 2.81 0.87 12.86
C ARG A 100 1.98 0.97 11.58
N GLN A 101 1.02 0.06 11.42
CA GLN A 101 0.11 0.05 10.29
C GLN A 101 -1.01 1.08 10.48
N ASP A 102 -1.71 1.44 9.40
CA ASP A 102 -2.87 2.30 9.52
C ASP A 102 -3.99 1.59 10.30
N PRO A 103 -4.77 2.29 11.15
CA PRO A 103 -5.84 1.66 11.93
C PRO A 103 -6.90 0.94 11.08
N CYS A 104 -7.11 1.36 9.83
CA CYS A 104 -8.04 0.71 8.91
C CYS A 104 -7.62 -0.72 8.53
N VAL A 105 -6.36 -1.08 8.73
CA VAL A 105 -5.89 -2.46 8.57
C VAL A 105 -6.49 -3.35 9.65
N LEU A 106 -6.58 -2.87 10.90
CA LEU A 106 -7.28 -3.60 11.96
C LEU A 106 -8.78 -3.72 11.65
N ASP A 107 -9.42 -2.64 11.18
CA ASP A 107 -10.83 -2.68 10.76
C ASP A 107 -11.04 -3.73 9.63
N THR A 108 -10.08 -3.85 8.71
CA THR A 108 -10.09 -4.86 7.65
C THR A 108 -9.94 -6.29 8.20
N PHE A 109 -9.05 -6.50 9.18
CA PHE A 109 -8.91 -7.80 9.85
C PHE A 109 -10.14 -8.17 10.67
N MET A 110 -10.78 -7.21 11.33
CA MET A 110 -12.06 -7.43 12.03
C MET A 110 -13.15 -7.89 11.06
N ALA A 111 -13.28 -7.22 9.91
CA ALA A 111 -14.23 -7.62 8.88
C ALA A 111 -13.93 -9.02 8.30
N ALA A 112 -12.65 -9.33 8.05
CA ALA A 112 -12.24 -10.61 7.46
C ALA A 112 -12.45 -11.79 8.42
N THR A 113 -12.08 -11.64 9.70
CA THR A 113 -12.27 -12.68 10.73
C THR A 113 -13.76 -12.90 11.03
N ALA A 114 -14.56 -11.83 11.09
CA ALA A 114 -16.01 -11.94 11.25
C ALA A 114 -16.68 -12.66 10.06
N PHE A 115 -16.33 -12.29 8.83
CA PHE A 115 -16.84 -12.96 7.62
C PHE A 115 -16.50 -14.46 7.63
N MET A 116 -15.25 -14.83 7.93
CA MET A 116 -14.86 -16.24 8.03
C MET A 116 -15.46 -16.96 9.23
N GLY A 117 -15.87 -16.23 10.27
CA GLY A 117 -16.69 -16.72 11.37
C GLY A 117 -18.18 -16.89 11.02
N GLY A 118 -18.60 -16.57 9.80
CA GLY A 118 -19.97 -16.76 9.31
C GLY A 118 -20.84 -15.50 9.29
N ALA A 119 -20.30 -14.33 9.63
CA ALA A 119 -21.03 -13.07 9.50
C ALA A 119 -21.20 -12.68 8.01
N GLU A 120 -22.20 -11.83 7.74
CA GLU A 120 -22.38 -11.26 6.41
C GLU A 120 -21.20 -10.38 5.99
N ALA A 121 -20.96 -10.31 4.68
CA ALA A 121 -19.96 -9.39 4.13
C ALA A 121 -20.36 -7.94 4.41
N ARG A 122 -19.49 -7.23 5.13
CA ARG A 122 -19.63 -5.79 5.43
C ARG A 122 -18.39 -5.03 4.97
N PRO A 123 -18.53 -3.76 4.57
CA PRO A 123 -17.36 -2.93 4.34
C PRO A 123 -16.56 -2.77 5.64
N TRP A 124 -15.23 -2.69 5.54
CA TRP A 124 -14.36 -2.64 6.71
C TRP A 124 -14.67 -1.45 7.64
N TRP A 125 -15.12 -0.31 7.10
CA TRP A 125 -15.36 0.89 7.90
C TRP A 125 -16.52 0.75 8.89
N ASP A 126 -17.42 -0.22 8.71
CA ASP A 126 -18.47 -0.53 9.69
C ASP A 126 -17.89 -0.96 11.05
N TYR A 127 -16.68 -1.51 11.07
CA TYR A 127 -15.98 -1.93 12.29
C TYR A 127 -15.21 -0.78 12.97
N THR A 128 -15.14 0.41 12.35
CA THR A 128 -14.38 1.55 12.89
C THR A 128 -14.84 1.97 14.28
N ALA A 129 -16.16 2.00 14.50
CA ALA A 129 -16.73 2.41 15.78
C ALA A 129 -16.38 1.40 16.89
N GLU A 130 -16.50 0.11 16.58
CA GLU A 130 -16.11 -0.99 17.48
C GLU A 130 -14.62 -0.95 17.80
N ARG A 131 -13.76 -0.77 16.79
CA ARG A 131 -12.32 -0.63 16.97
C ARG A 131 -11.98 0.53 17.89
N LYS A 132 -12.55 1.73 17.64
CA LYS A 132 -12.30 2.92 18.47
C LYS A 132 -12.74 2.70 19.91
N ALA A 133 -13.87 2.02 20.13
CA ALA A 133 -14.37 1.72 21.47
C ALA A 133 -13.44 0.75 22.23
N ARG A 134 -12.86 -0.25 21.54
CA ARG A 134 -12.00 -1.27 22.18
C ARG A 134 -10.53 -0.88 22.31
N TYR A 135 -9.98 -0.19 21.32
CA TYR A 135 -8.54 0.06 21.19
C TYR A 135 -8.16 1.54 21.15
N GLY A 136 -9.16 2.45 21.16
CA GLY A 136 -8.93 3.89 21.16
C GLY A 136 -8.33 4.43 19.86
N ALA A 137 -7.60 5.54 19.99
CA ALA A 137 -6.75 6.05 18.94
C ALA A 137 -5.48 5.19 18.89
N LEU A 138 -5.51 4.17 18.05
CA LEU A 138 -4.30 3.43 17.70
C LEU A 138 -3.30 4.38 17.07
#